data_AF-A0A523MJC8-F1
#
_entry.id   AF-A0A523MJC8-F1
#
_cell.length_a   1.000
_cell.length_b   1.000
_cell.length_c   1.000
_cell.angle_alpha   90.00
_cell.angle_beta   90.00
_cell.angle_gamma   90.00
#
_symmetry.space_group_name_H-M   'P 1'
#
loop_
_entity.id
_entity.type
_entity.pdbx_description
1 polymer ?
#
loop_
_entity_poly.entity_id
_entity_poly.type
_entity_poly.pdbx_seq_one_letter_code
_entity_poly.pdbx_strand_id
1 'polypeptide(L)'
;MGSNPHYTFLPRLCRPYRAKTKGKVERSIGYVRRSFFVPLVSRYRQLDQALDLEALNLEFARWLALTANARVHGTTGEVPSERLAQERMALQTLPPRRLAGQPRPGQGDRTLTTQFPVESLQPPLSVYDDLLEAV
;
A
#
# COMPACT_ATOMS: atom_id res chain seq x y z
N MET A 1 -14.55 -20.83 7.71
CA MET A 1 -13.96 -19.88 6.75
C MET A 1 -15.06 -18.89 6.35
N GLY A 2 -15.09 -17.69 6.94
CA GLY A 2 -16.17 -16.73 6.69
C GLY A 2 -15.93 -15.96 5.39
N SER A 3 -16.76 -16.17 4.39
CA SER A 3 -16.90 -15.23 3.27
C SER A 3 -17.33 -13.88 3.79
N ASN A 4 -16.78 -12.78 3.27
CA ASN A 4 -17.37 -11.47 3.51
C ASN A 4 -18.63 -11.38 2.62
N PRO A 5 -19.86 -11.54 3.17
CA PRO A 5 -21.07 -11.62 2.36
C PRO A 5 -21.38 -10.30 1.64
N HIS A 6 -20.76 -9.21 2.09
CA HIS A 6 -21.04 -7.87 1.61
C HIS A 6 -20.20 -7.49 0.38
N TYR A 7 -18.95 -7.95 0.29
CA TYR A 7 -18.06 -7.65 -0.85
C TYR A 7 -17.69 -8.88 -1.67
N THR A 8 -18.31 -10.03 -1.41
CA THR A 8 -18.21 -11.26 -2.22
C THR A 8 -16.75 -11.72 -2.46
N PHE A 9 -15.84 -11.45 -1.52
CA PHE A 9 -14.46 -11.97 -1.56
C PHE A 9 -14.11 -12.75 -0.30
N LEU A 10 -13.22 -13.73 -0.46
CA LEU A 10 -12.65 -14.51 0.64
C LEU A 10 -11.27 -13.95 0.98
N PRO A 11 -11.07 -13.29 2.14
CA PRO A 11 -9.75 -12.82 2.53
C PRO A 11 -8.82 -14.03 2.76
N ARG A 12 -7.72 -14.08 2.02
CA ARG A 12 -6.63 -15.04 2.26
C ARG A 12 -5.47 -14.32 2.93
N LEU A 13 -5.24 -14.64 4.20
CA LEU A 13 -4.13 -14.06 4.95
C LEU A 13 -2.81 -14.78 4.61
N CYS A 14 -1.72 -14.03 4.67
CA CYS A 14 -0.39 -14.60 4.59
C CYS A 14 -0.13 -15.46 5.84
N ARG A 15 0.56 -16.60 5.68
CA ARG A 15 1.05 -17.34 6.85
C ARG A 15 2.11 -16.49 7.57
N PRO A 16 2.10 -16.41 8.91
CA PRO A 16 3.20 -15.83 9.67
C PRO A 16 4.55 -16.42 9.23
N TYR A 17 5.61 -15.61 9.30
CA TYR A 17 6.99 -16.01 8.98
C TYR A 17 7.23 -16.50 7.53
N ARG A 18 6.32 -16.19 6.59
CA ARG A 18 6.47 -16.54 5.16
C ARG A 18 6.53 -15.29 4.28
N ALA A 19 7.74 -14.76 4.09
CA ALA A 19 7.98 -13.54 3.31
C ALA A 19 7.58 -13.64 1.81
N LYS A 20 7.46 -14.86 1.26
CA LYS A 20 7.19 -15.12 -0.17
C LYS A 20 5.91 -14.45 -0.71
N THR A 21 4.93 -14.15 0.14
CA THR A 21 3.63 -13.59 -0.29
C THR A 21 3.58 -12.06 -0.37
N LYS A 22 4.59 -11.35 0.16
CA LYS A 22 4.58 -9.88 0.25
C LYS A 22 5.28 -9.18 -0.93
N GLY A 23 6.09 -9.91 -1.71
CA GLY A 23 6.93 -9.33 -2.76
C GLY A 23 6.20 -8.52 -3.84
N LYS A 24 4.93 -8.82 -4.14
CA LYS A 24 4.13 -8.04 -5.10
C LYS A 24 3.90 -6.60 -4.61
N VAL A 25 3.51 -6.45 -3.35
CA VAL A 25 3.24 -5.15 -2.71
C VAL A 25 4.53 -4.36 -2.52
N GLU A 26 5.61 -5.03 -2.12
CA GLU A 26 6.91 -4.38 -1.92
C GLU A 26 7.48 -3.84 -3.24
N ARG A 27 7.35 -4.60 -4.34
CA ARG A 27 7.79 -4.13 -5.67
C ARG A 27 6.98 -2.92 -6.14
N SER A 28 5.66 -2.90 -5.95
CA SER A 28 4.82 -1.76 -6.34
C SER A 28 5.15 -0.52 -5.50
N ILE A 29 5.32 -0.66 -4.19
CA ILE A 29 5.72 0.45 -3.31
C ILE A 29 7.11 0.96 -3.71
N GLY A 30 8.06 0.06 -3.97
CA GLY A 30 9.39 0.43 -4.43
C GLY A 30 9.37 1.18 -5.77
N TYR A 31 8.49 0.78 -6.70
CA TYR A 31 8.30 1.48 -7.97
C TYR A 31 7.79 2.91 -7.77
N VAL A 32 6.76 3.11 -6.95
CA VAL A 32 6.22 4.44 -6.63
C VAL A 32 7.28 5.31 -5.97
N ARG A 33 8.01 4.77 -4.97
CA ARG A 33 9.06 5.51 -4.29
C ARG A 33 10.14 6.00 -5.25
N ARG A 34 10.67 5.11 -6.09
CA ARG A 34 11.79 5.42 -6.99
C ARG A 34 11.39 6.27 -8.19
N SER A 35 10.19 6.04 -8.75
CA SER A 35 9.81 6.64 -10.04
C SER A 35 8.94 7.89 -9.89
N PHE A 36 8.33 8.10 -8.72
CA PHE A 36 7.49 9.27 -8.45
C PHE A 36 8.05 10.10 -7.30
N PHE A 37 8.14 9.50 -6.11
CA PHE A 37 8.36 10.28 -4.87
C PHE A 37 9.76 10.91 -4.81
N VAL A 38 10.81 10.12 -5.05
CA VAL A 38 12.19 10.62 -5.02
C VAL A 38 12.44 11.73 -6.06
N PRO A 39 12.05 11.58 -7.33
CA PRO A 39 12.15 12.66 -8.31
C PRO A 39 11.37 13.91 -7.94
N LEU A 40 10.13 13.76 -7.44
CA LEU A 40 9.27 14.88 -7.04
C LEU A 40 9.91 15.70 -5.91
N VAL A 41 10.33 15.02 -4.83
CA VAL A 41 10.96 15.68 -3.68
C VAL A 41 12.27 16.36 -4.10
N SER A 42 13.06 15.70 -4.96
CA SER A 42 14.29 16.30 -5.49
C SER A 42 14.00 17.59 -6.26
N ARG A 43 12.97 17.60 -7.11
CA ARG A 43 12.57 18.77 -7.91
C ARG A 43 12.11 19.92 -7.02
N TYR A 44 11.26 19.67 -6.03
CA TYR A 44 10.78 20.71 -5.11
C TYR A 44 11.91 21.33 -4.28
N ARG A 45 12.86 20.50 -3.83
CA ARG A 45 14.07 20.99 -3.14
C ARG A 45 14.94 21.88 -4.03
N GLN A 46 15.10 21.54 -5.31
CA GLN A 46 15.84 22.36 -6.26
C GLN A 46 15.18 23.70 -6.55
N LEU A 47 13.85 23.76 -6.47
CA LEU A 47 13.05 24.97 -6.66
C LEU A 47 12.89 25.79 -5.36
N ASP A 48 13.46 25.34 -4.25
CA ASP A 48 13.28 25.91 -2.91
C ASP A 48 11.79 26.07 -2.51
N GLN A 49 10.97 25.11 -2.93
CA GLN A 49 9.52 25.09 -2.68
C GLN A 49 9.15 24.03 -1.63
N ALA A 50 8.25 24.40 -0.73
CA ALA A 50 7.63 23.45 0.18
C ALA A 50 6.69 22.50 -0.59
N LEU A 51 6.77 21.21 -0.28
CA LEU A 51 5.84 20.19 -0.81
C LEU A 51 4.77 19.92 0.24
N ASP A 52 3.57 20.47 0.04
CA ASP A 52 2.41 20.17 0.87
C ASP A 52 1.66 18.91 0.37
N LEU A 53 0.65 18.50 1.15
CA LEU A 53 -0.14 17.31 0.84
C LEU A 53 -1.01 17.48 -0.41
N GLU A 54 -1.49 18.71 -0.67
CA GLU A 54 -2.36 19.00 -1.82
C GLU A 54 -1.58 18.93 -3.13
N ALA A 55 -0.43 19.59 -3.21
CA ALA A 55 0.49 19.53 -4.32
C ALA A 55 0.98 18.10 -4.55
N LEU A 56 1.29 17.35 -3.49
CA LEU A 56 1.65 15.93 -3.60
C LEU A 56 0.53 15.11 -4.25
N ASN A 57 -0.72 15.28 -3.81
CA ASN A 57 -1.87 14.56 -4.36
C ASN A 57 -2.10 14.91 -5.84
N LEU A 58 -1.98 16.20 -6.20
CA LEU A 58 -2.12 16.66 -7.58
C LEU A 58 -1.04 16.08 -8.49
N GLU A 59 0.23 16.18 -8.08
CA GLU A 59 1.37 15.62 -8.81
C GLU A 59 1.26 14.11 -8.93
N PHE A 60 0.77 13.43 -7.89
CA PHE A 60 0.55 11.99 -7.92
C PHE A 60 -0.55 11.59 -8.90
N ALA A 61 -1.69 12.29 -8.89
CA ALA A 61 -2.77 12.06 -9.84
C ALA A 61 -2.30 12.25 -11.29
N ARG A 62 -1.53 13.32 -11.54
CA ARG A 62 -0.93 13.58 -12.86
C ARG A 62 0.02 12.47 -13.27
N TRP A 63 0.92 12.04 -12.38
CA TRP A 63 1.86 10.96 -12.64
C TRP A 63 1.16 9.60 -12.86
N LEU A 64 0.08 9.32 -12.13
CA LEU A 64 -0.74 8.13 -12.35
C LEU A 64 -1.32 8.12 -13.77
N ALA A 65 -1.91 9.23 -14.21
CA ALA A 65 -2.54 9.35 -15.51
C ALA A 65 -1.54 9.26 -16.67
N LEU A 66 -0.42 9.99 -16.57
CA LEU A 66 0.52 10.15 -17.69
C LEU A 66 1.60 9.07 -17.74
N THR A 67 1.97 8.49 -16.59
CA THR A 67 3.13 7.59 -16.49
C THR A 67 2.74 6.21 -16.00
N ALA A 68 2.16 6.11 -14.80
CA ALA A 68 2.00 4.82 -14.15
C ALA A 68 0.96 3.92 -14.85
N ASN A 69 -0.17 4.51 -15.28
CA ASN A 69 -1.27 3.78 -15.92
C ASN A 69 -1.13 3.70 -17.44
N ALA A 70 -0.34 4.58 -18.06
CA ALA A 70 -0.11 4.62 -19.51
C ALA A 70 1.10 3.78 -19.98
N ARG A 71 1.96 3.31 -19.07
CA ARG A 71 3.13 2.48 -19.42
C ARG A 71 2.74 1.05 -19.77
N VAL A 72 3.53 0.40 -20.62
CA VAL A 72 3.51 -1.07 -20.75
C VAL A 72 4.02 -1.71 -19.45
N HIS A 73 3.22 -2.54 -18.80
CA HIS A 73 3.59 -3.15 -17.53
C HIS A 73 4.45 -4.40 -17.74
N GLY A 74 5.61 -4.47 -17.09
CA GLY A 74 6.60 -5.53 -17.33
C GLY A 74 6.17 -6.97 -16.97
N THR A 75 5.10 -7.16 -16.18
CA THR A 75 4.59 -8.51 -15.87
C THR A 75 3.48 -8.95 -16.82
N THR A 76 2.61 -8.02 -17.24
CA THR A 76 1.43 -8.34 -18.05
C THR A 76 1.64 -8.06 -19.53
N GLY A 77 2.67 -7.28 -19.91
CA GLY A 77 2.94 -6.87 -21.29
C GLY A 77 1.94 -5.86 -21.85
N GLU A 78 1.02 -5.36 -21.02
CA GLU A 78 -0.11 -4.52 -21.43
C GLU A 78 -0.10 -3.19 -20.66
N VAL A 79 -0.82 -2.20 -21.19
CA VAL A 79 -1.04 -0.92 -20.54
C VAL A 79 -2.10 -1.07 -19.44
N PRO A 80 -1.81 -0.75 -18.15
CA PRO A 80 -2.75 -0.92 -17.05
C PRO A 80 -4.11 -0.26 -17.24
N SER A 81 -4.17 0.96 -17.80
CA SER A 81 -5.46 1.65 -18.04
C SER A 81 -6.31 0.92 -19.08
N GLU A 82 -5.71 0.43 -20.16
CA GLU A 82 -6.39 -0.31 -21.21
C GLU A 82 -6.88 -1.66 -20.69
N ARG A 83 -6.01 -2.38 -19.99
CA ARG A 83 -6.37 -3.66 -19.36
C ARG A 83 -7.50 -3.51 -18.35
N LEU A 84 -7.47 -2.46 -17.51
CA LEU A 84 -8.54 -2.18 -16.56
C LEU A 84 -9.87 -1.90 -17.26
N ALA A 85 -9.87 -1.21 -18.40
CA ALA A 85 -11.08 -0.95 -19.16
C ALA A 85 -11.73 -2.25 -19.68
N GLN A 86 -10.92 -3.22 -20.11
CA GLN A 86 -11.38 -4.54 -20.52
C GLN A 86 -11.89 -5.36 -19.32
N GLU A 87 -11.13 -5.40 -18.22
CA GLU A 87 -11.47 -6.14 -17.01
C GLU A 87 -12.75 -5.60 -16.34
N ARG A 88 -13.05 -4.30 -16.51
CA ARG A 88 -14.25 -3.65 -15.93
C ARG A 88 -15.55 -4.34 -16.28
N MET A 89 -15.64 -4.97 -17.45
CA MET A 89 -16.83 -5.72 -17.87
C MET A 89 -17.05 -7.02 -17.07
N ALA A 90 -15.98 -7.57 -16.48
CA ALA A 90 -16.03 -8.77 -15.66
C ALA A 90 -16.13 -8.48 -14.15
N LEU A 91 -16.07 -7.20 -13.73
CA LEU A 91 -16.16 -6.82 -12.33
C LEU A 91 -17.60 -6.83 -11.84
N GLN A 92 -17.79 -7.29 -10.60
CA GLN A 92 -19.08 -7.20 -9.92
C GLN A 92 -19.38 -5.75 -9.53
N THR A 93 -20.66 -5.39 -9.50
CA THR A 93 -21.11 -4.10 -8.97
C THR A 93 -20.75 -3.98 -7.49
N LEU A 94 -20.44 -2.76 -7.06
CA LEU A 94 -20.27 -2.49 -5.63
C LEU A 94 -21.59 -2.75 -4.88
N PRO A 95 -21.54 -3.28 -3.66
CA PRO A 95 -22.73 -3.43 -2.82
C PRO A 95 -23.37 -2.06 -2.56
N PRO A 96 -24.71 -2.00 -2.46
CA PRO A 96 -25.46 -0.74 -2.36
C PRO A 96 -25.19 0.03 -1.06
N ARG A 97 -24.86 -0.70 0.01
CA ARG A 97 -24.42 -0.13 1.27
C ARG A 97 -22.89 -0.19 1.29
N ARG A 98 -22.20 0.83 1.79
CA ARG A 98 -20.81 0.66 2.22
C ARG A 98 -20.83 0.10 3.63
N LEU A 99 -20.01 -0.92 3.89
CA LEU A 99 -19.66 -1.27 5.26
C LEU A 99 -18.92 -0.06 5.85
N ALA A 100 -19.62 0.74 6.67
CA ALA A 100 -18.96 1.66 7.56
C ALA A 100 -18.18 0.78 8.55
N GLY A 101 -16.85 0.81 8.46
CA GLY A 101 -16.03 0.26 9.53
C GLY A 101 -16.44 0.96 10.83
N GLN A 102 -16.49 0.23 11.94
CA GLN A 102 -16.63 0.89 13.23
C GLN A 102 -15.50 1.92 13.35
N PRO A 103 -15.78 3.16 13.81
CA PRO A 103 -14.72 4.13 14.06
C PRO A 103 -13.68 3.44 14.95
N ARG A 104 -12.41 3.49 14.52
CA ARG A 104 -11.35 2.88 15.32
C ARG A 104 -11.36 3.58 16.68
N PRO A 105 -11.49 2.86 17.81
CA PRO A 105 -11.37 3.48 19.11
C PRO A 105 -9.99 4.15 19.19
N GLY A 106 -9.95 5.46 19.44
CA GLY A 106 -8.72 6.26 19.48
C GLY A 106 -8.50 7.25 18.33
N GLN A 107 -9.51 7.50 17.48
CA GLN A 107 -9.53 8.59 16.51
C GLN A 107 -10.09 9.90 17.13
N GLY A 108 -9.71 10.19 18.36
CA GLY A 108 -9.74 11.56 18.89
C GLY A 108 -8.52 12.31 18.36
N ASP A 109 -8.52 13.64 18.50
CA ASP A 109 -7.46 14.56 18.07
C ASP A 109 -6.08 14.08 18.55
N ARG A 110 -5.40 13.29 17.72
CA ARG A 110 -4.05 12.82 18.00
C ARG A 110 -3.14 13.98 17.66
N THR A 111 -2.78 14.78 18.66
CA THR A 111 -1.47 15.43 18.63
C THR A 111 -0.48 14.36 18.18
N LEU A 112 0.11 14.54 17.01
CA LEU A 112 1.08 13.60 16.45
C LEU A 112 2.25 13.57 17.43
N THR A 113 2.21 12.65 18.40
CA THR A 113 3.30 12.48 19.36
C THR A 113 4.53 12.13 18.53
N THR A 114 5.46 13.07 18.42
CA THR A 114 6.70 12.92 17.67
C THR A 114 7.66 11.93 18.33
N GLN A 115 7.28 11.40 19.48
CA GLN A 115 8.05 10.47 20.28
C GLN A 115 7.64 9.05 19.90
N PHE A 116 8.31 8.49 18.89
CA PHE A 116 8.40 7.04 18.82
C PHE A 116 9.23 6.59 20.02
N PRO A 117 8.71 5.71 20.91
CA PRO A 117 9.53 5.14 21.94
C PRO A 117 10.70 4.42 21.26
N VAL A 118 11.92 4.73 21.69
CA VAL A 118 13.18 4.13 21.21
C VAL A 118 13.32 2.68 21.70
N GLU A 119 12.34 2.18 22.46
CA GLU A 119 12.30 0.82 22.93
C GLU A 119 12.13 -0.16 21.76
N SER A 120 13.09 -1.07 21.65
CA SER A 120 13.02 -2.14 20.67
C SER A 120 11.82 -3.05 20.99
N LEU A 121 10.80 -3.02 20.13
CA LEU A 121 9.67 -3.96 20.18
C LEU A 121 10.07 -5.38 19.72
N GLN A 122 11.34 -5.61 19.42
CA GLN A 122 11.85 -6.92 19.01
C GLN A 122 12.20 -7.76 20.24
N PRO A 123 11.68 -8.99 20.36
CA PRO A 123 12.15 -9.94 21.37
C PRO A 123 13.66 -10.21 21.23
N PRO A 124 14.37 -10.55 22.31
CA PRO A 124 15.77 -10.94 22.24
C PRO A 124 15.95 -12.16 21.33
N LEU A 125 17.07 -12.22 20.61
CA LEU A 125 17.32 -13.25 19.60
C LEU A 125 17.27 -14.69 20.16
N SER A 126 17.55 -14.85 21.46
CA SER A 126 17.47 -16.13 22.18
C SER A 126 16.08 -16.78 22.10
N VAL A 127 15.01 -15.98 21.97
CA VAL A 127 13.64 -16.50 21.80
C VAL A 127 13.51 -17.32 20.51
N TYR A 128 14.29 -17.01 19.48
CA TYR A 128 14.28 -17.78 18.23
C TYR A 128 15.11 -19.05 18.34
N ASP A 129 16.17 -19.05 19.14
CA ASP A 129 16.99 -20.24 19.40
C ASP A 129 16.14 -21.30 20.13
N ASP A 130 15.41 -20.90 21.18
CA ASP A 130 14.50 -21.78 21.92
C ASP A 130 13.39 -22.38 21.02
N LEU A 131 12.91 -21.63 20.03
CA LEU A 131 11.89 -22.10 19.08
C LEU A 131 12.45 -23.04 18.01
N LEU A 132 13.75 -22.97 17.73
CA LEU A 132 14.43 -23.84 16.77
C LEU A 132 14.89 -25.16 17.40
N GLU A 133 15.17 -25.18 18.70
CA GLU A 133 15.54 -26.39 19.45
C GLU A 133 14.34 -27.28 19.80
N ALA A 134 13.11 -26.78 19.71
CA ALA A 134 11.88 -27.51 20.01
C ALA A 134 11.33 -28.36 18.83
N VAL A 135 12.17 -28.68 17.82
CA VAL A 135 11.81 -29.49 16.62
C VAL A 135 12.52 -30.83 16.61
#